data_AF-A0AA39Y3F9-F1
#
_entry.id   AF-A0AA39Y3F9-F1
#
_cell.length_a   1.000
_cell.length_b   1.000
_cell.length_c   1.000
_cell.angle_alpha   90.00
_cell.angle_beta   90.00
_cell.angle_gamma   90.00
#
_symmetry.space_group_name_H-M   'P 1'
#
loop_
_entity.id
_entity.type
_entity.pdbx_description
1 polymer ?
#
loop_
_entity_poly.entity_id
_entity_poly.type
_entity_poly.pdbx_seq_one_letter_code
_entity_poly.pdbx_strand_id
1 'polypeptide(L)'
;MKFATSILAALCASLTAAAPTAQSLDLSQYSKRADSSLVGYLGAFFLGNEPSVYFYRSNGNNALSFSALNGGNPVIVPTLGTGGVRDPTIIAGGGDEAGKKWYIIGTDLDISKTTWDAAQRTGSRGIFVWESTDLVTWTGERLVEVEDATAGMVWAPEAIWDAEAGKYLVHWSSKFYATSDTAHSGSPSAIKIRSAYTSDFKTFEAPADYVDYSPSSVIDLTFLPLGNNAYARFIKNETATNVFTEISTDGLFGTWTRPGGASAIIQQNVEGPAAYWDNQVDGKAYLLLDFFGGDGYAPYVSEDVQAGTWTAADSSAWPKDLRHGSVLAVDQARYDALGSSFA
;
A
#
# COMPACT_ATOMS: atom_id res chain seq x y z
N MET A 1 5.07 -51.13 -65.67
CA MET A 1 5.33 -50.66 -64.29
C MET A 1 5.58 -49.16 -64.35
N LYS A 2 4.93 -48.40 -63.47
CA LYS A 2 4.89 -46.92 -63.34
C LYS A 2 6.32 -46.35 -63.17
N PHE A 3 6.65 -45.10 -63.48
CA PHE A 3 6.24 -43.89 -62.73
C PHE A 3 6.43 -42.60 -63.54
N ALA A 4 5.49 -41.67 -63.34
CA ALA A 4 5.48 -40.30 -63.82
C ALA A 4 6.25 -39.39 -62.83
N THR A 5 6.95 -38.39 -63.37
CA THR A 5 7.68 -37.39 -62.60
C THR A 5 6.81 -36.12 -62.49
N SER A 6 6.28 -35.84 -61.30
CA SER A 6 5.55 -34.61 -61.00
C SER A 6 6.49 -33.61 -60.32
N ILE A 7 6.63 -32.42 -60.89
CA ILE A 7 7.34 -31.27 -60.30
C ILE A 7 6.37 -30.56 -59.35
N LEU A 8 6.70 -30.50 -58.06
CA LEU A 8 5.95 -29.76 -57.05
C LEU A 8 6.63 -28.39 -56.85
N ALA A 9 5.95 -27.32 -57.26
CA ALA A 9 6.35 -25.95 -56.95
C ALA A 9 5.90 -25.59 -55.53
N ALA A 10 6.85 -25.28 -54.64
CA ALA A 10 6.56 -24.82 -53.29
C ALA A 10 6.22 -23.32 -53.32
N LEU A 11 4.99 -22.97 -52.93
CA LEU A 11 4.55 -21.59 -52.73
C LEU A 11 4.91 -21.17 -51.29
N CYS A 12 5.96 -20.37 -51.11
CA CYS A 12 6.24 -19.73 -49.81
C CYS A 12 5.27 -18.57 -49.60
N ALA A 13 4.26 -18.76 -48.74
CA ALA A 13 3.44 -17.67 -48.25
C ALA A 13 4.20 -16.95 -47.11
N SER A 14 4.68 -15.73 -47.38
CA SER A 14 5.23 -14.84 -46.36
C SER A 14 4.10 -14.26 -45.51
N LEU A 15 3.92 -14.78 -44.29
CA LEU A 15 3.09 -14.16 -43.26
C LEU A 15 3.84 -12.94 -42.70
N THR A 16 3.48 -11.74 -43.17
CA THR A 16 3.86 -10.50 -42.50
C THR A 16 3.03 -10.38 -41.22
N ALA A 17 3.68 -10.60 -40.07
CA ALA A 17 3.09 -10.26 -38.78
C ALA A 17 2.85 -8.74 -38.74
N ALA A 18 1.59 -8.33 -38.72
CA ALA A 18 1.24 -6.94 -38.45
C ALA A 18 1.72 -6.60 -37.03
N ALA A 19 2.55 -5.57 -36.90
CA ALA A 19 2.89 -5.02 -35.58
C ALA A 19 1.59 -4.58 -34.89
N PRO A 20 1.39 -4.87 -33.60
CA PRO A 20 0.21 -4.40 -32.90
C PRO A 20 0.20 -2.87 -32.96
N THR A 21 -0.86 -2.31 -33.53
CA THR A 21 -1.16 -0.89 -33.42
C THR A 21 -1.29 -0.57 -31.95
N ALA A 22 -0.39 0.27 -31.42
CA ALA A 22 -0.55 0.86 -30.10
C ALA A 22 -1.88 1.63 -30.11
N GLN A 23 -2.92 1.03 -29.54
CA GLN A 23 -4.14 1.75 -29.24
C GLN A 23 -3.75 2.76 -28.17
N SER A 24 -3.79 4.05 -28.50
CA SER A 24 -3.77 5.10 -27.49
C SER A 24 -5.05 4.94 -26.68
N LEU A 25 -4.94 4.31 -25.51
CA LEU A 25 -6.05 4.24 -24.58
C LEU A 25 -6.38 5.68 -24.16
N ASP A 26 -7.62 6.09 -24.34
CA ASP A 26 -8.11 7.32 -23.72
C ASP A 26 -8.27 7.05 -22.23
N LEU A 27 -7.25 7.48 -21.50
CA LEU A 27 -7.11 7.26 -20.08
C LEU A 27 -7.80 8.36 -19.24
N SER A 28 -8.33 9.42 -19.88
CA SER A 28 -8.97 10.54 -19.17
C SER A 28 -10.19 10.12 -18.31
N GLN A 29 -10.76 8.94 -18.58
CA GLN A 29 -11.90 8.39 -17.84
C GLN A 29 -11.55 7.73 -16.49
N TYR A 30 -10.27 7.58 -16.15
CA TYR A 30 -9.80 6.93 -14.91
C TYR A 30 -9.18 7.92 -13.92
N SER A 31 -9.53 9.20 -13.96
CA SER A 31 -9.16 10.14 -12.90
C SER A 31 -10.28 10.25 -11.85
N LYS A 32 -9.93 10.25 -10.57
CA LYS A 32 -10.91 10.53 -9.51
C LYS A 32 -11.34 12.00 -9.55
N ARG A 33 -12.65 12.23 -9.45
CA ARG A 33 -13.20 13.59 -9.26
C ARG A 33 -13.02 14.04 -7.81
N ALA A 34 -12.76 15.33 -7.62
CA ALA A 34 -12.82 15.99 -6.33
C ALA A 34 -14.19 15.76 -5.68
N ASP A 35 -14.20 15.71 -4.36
CA ASP A 35 -15.40 15.43 -3.57
C ASP A 35 -15.63 16.56 -2.58
N SER A 36 -16.58 17.42 -2.92
CA SER A 36 -16.93 18.59 -2.10
C SER A 36 -17.52 18.25 -0.73
N SER A 37 -17.87 16.98 -0.47
CA SER A 37 -18.31 16.53 0.85
C SER A 37 -17.16 16.33 1.85
N LEU A 38 -15.92 16.23 1.35
CA LEU A 38 -14.71 16.05 2.15
C LEU A 38 -14.10 17.41 2.48
N VAL A 39 -13.75 17.61 3.75
CA VAL A 39 -13.29 18.93 4.26
C VAL A 39 -11.91 18.89 4.88
N GLY A 40 -11.29 17.71 4.98
CA GLY A 40 -9.95 17.53 5.50
C GLY A 40 -9.50 16.08 5.46
N TYR A 41 -8.45 15.80 6.23
CA TYR A 41 -7.75 14.53 6.26
C TYR A 41 -7.37 14.13 7.69
N LEU A 42 -7.37 12.83 7.94
CA LEU A 42 -6.79 12.17 9.11
C LEU A 42 -5.59 11.34 8.66
N GLY A 43 -4.41 11.63 9.19
CA GLY A 43 -3.22 10.79 9.04
C GLY A 43 -3.00 9.91 10.27
N ALA A 44 -2.57 8.67 10.04
CA ALA A 44 -2.07 7.76 11.07
C ALA A 44 -0.64 7.35 10.76
N PHE A 45 0.26 7.57 11.71
CA PHE A 45 1.70 7.36 11.53
C PHE A 45 2.30 6.73 12.79
N PHE A 46 3.49 6.15 12.68
CA PHE A 46 4.36 5.94 13.84
C PHE A 46 5.53 6.93 13.81
N LEU A 47 6.24 7.08 14.93
CA LEU A 47 7.34 8.03 15.08
C LEU A 47 8.63 7.28 15.38
N GLY A 48 9.34 6.78 14.36
CA GLY A 48 10.69 6.22 14.49
C GLY A 48 10.87 5.21 15.64
N ASN A 49 11.45 5.65 16.76
CA ASN A 49 11.72 4.87 17.96
C ASN A 49 10.53 4.71 18.93
N GLU A 50 9.41 5.36 18.64
CA GLU A 50 8.16 5.27 19.39
C GLU A 50 7.11 4.52 18.54
N PRO A 51 7.13 3.16 18.53
CA PRO A 51 6.26 2.34 17.68
C PRO A 51 4.84 2.27 18.26
N SER A 52 4.09 3.36 18.11
CA SER A 52 2.68 3.53 18.48
C SER A 52 1.94 4.26 17.36
N VAL A 53 0.61 4.31 17.43
CA VAL A 53 -0.18 5.05 16.42
C VAL A 53 -0.39 6.48 16.89
N TYR A 54 0.04 7.43 16.06
CA TYR A 54 -0.11 8.86 16.25
C TYR A 54 -1.03 9.42 15.17
N PHE A 55 -1.99 10.26 15.58
CA PHE A 55 -2.89 10.89 14.65
C PHE A 55 -2.52 12.35 14.38
N TYR A 56 -2.72 12.72 13.13
CA TYR A 56 -2.53 14.06 12.63
C TYR A 56 -3.78 14.45 11.84
N ARG A 57 -4.30 15.65 12.06
CA ARG A 57 -5.42 16.17 11.27
C ARG A 57 -4.92 17.28 10.36
N SER A 58 -5.41 17.34 9.13
CA SER A 58 -5.08 18.44 8.23
C SER A 58 -5.54 19.79 8.78
N ASN A 59 -4.84 20.86 8.40
CA ASN A 59 -5.23 22.24 8.69
C ASN A 59 -6.21 22.72 7.61
N GLY A 60 -7.51 22.57 7.90
CA GLY A 60 -8.56 22.72 6.89
C GLY A 60 -8.45 21.62 5.83
N ASN A 61 -8.83 21.93 4.59
CA ASN A 61 -8.77 20.96 3.49
C ASN A 61 -7.40 20.93 2.78
N ASN A 62 -6.33 21.26 3.50
CA ASN A 62 -4.97 21.27 2.97
C ASN A 62 -4.32 19.89 3.09
N ALA A 63 -4.16 19.21 1.96
CA ALA A 63 -3.55 17.89 1.85
C ALA A 63 -2.06 17.82 2.24
N LEU A 64 -1.39 18.95 2.47
CA LEU A 64 0.05 19.05 2.75
C LEU A 64 0.36 19.73 4.09
N SER A 65 -0.66 20.06 4.89
CA SER A 65 -0.47 20.71 6.18
C SER A 65 -1.28 20.02 7.25
N PHE A 66 -0.60 19.52 8.27
CA PHE A 66 -1.20 18.71 9.34
C PHE A 66 -0.75 19.21 10.71
N SER A 67 -1.55 18.91 11.73
CA SER A 67 -1.21 19.14 13.12
C SER A 67 -1.50 17.90 13.94
N ALA A 68 -0.60 17.60 14.88
CA ALA A 68 -0.74 16.45 15.76
C ALA A 68 -2.03 16.59 16.57
N LEU A 69 -2.76 15.48 16.68
CA LEU A 69 -3.87 15.33 17.61
C LEU A 69 -3.35 14.85 18.98
N ASN A 70 -4.22 14.87 19.99
CA ASN A 70 -3.96 14.29 21.33
C ASN A 70 -2.73 14.92 22.01
N GLY A 71 -2.49 16.21 21.76
CA GLY A 71 -1.31 16.93 22.23
C GLY A 71 0.03 16.34 21.75
N GLY A 72 0.03 15.56 20.66
CA GLY A 72 1.21 14.84 20.16
C GLY A 72 1.49 13.50 20.84
N ASN A 73 0.63 13.06 21.77
CA ASN A 73 0.75 11.75 22.42
C ASN A 73 0.15 10.65 21.54
N PRO A 74 0.61 9.39 21.69
CA PRO A 74 0.04 8.27 20.94
C PRO A 74 -1.45 8.11 21.23
N VAL A 75 -2.24 7.82 20.19
CA VAL A 75 -3.67 7.51 20.31
C VAL A 75 -3.87 6.02 20.59
N ILE A 76 -3.03 5.17 20.02
CA ILE A 76 -3.03 3.72 20.26
C ILE A 76 -1.62 3.30 20.66
N VAL A 77 -1.51 2.67 21.83
CA VAL A 77 -0.29 1.98 22.30
C VAL A 77 -0.61 0.48 22.35
N PRO A 78 0.06 -0.36 21.56
CA PRO A 78 -0.21 -1.79 21.54
C PRO A 78 0.18 -2.46 22.86
N THR A 79 -0.62 -3.44 23.27
CA THR A 79 -0.42 -4.25 24.49
C THR A 79 -0.07 -5.70 24.20
N LEU A 80 -0.23 -6.16 22.95
CA LEU A 80 0.12 -7.52 22.51
C LEU A 80 1.46 -7.56 21.76
N GLY A 81 1.85 -8.77 21.33
CA GLY A 81 3.01 -8.99 20.46
C GLY A 81 4.32 -8.48 21.07
N THR A 82 5.08 -7.76 20.27
CA THR A 82 6.32 -7.09 20.69
C THR A 82 6.08 -5.87 21.58
N GLY A 83 4.83 -5.40 21.68
CA GLY A 83 4.46 -4.15 22.35
C GLY A 83 4.83 -2.90 21.54
N GLY A 84 5.03 -3.03 20.23
CA GLY A 84 5.24 -1.91 19.32
C GLY A 84 4.53 -2.14 17.98
N VAL A 85 3.94 -1.08 17.44
CA VAL A 85 3.27 -1.08 16.13
C VAL A 85 3.96 -0.10 15.19
N ARG A 86 4.18 -0.56 13.96
CA ARG A 86 4.71 0.25 12.85
C ARG A 86 3.77 0.20 11.66
N ASP A 87 3.97 1.10 10.72
CA ASP A 87 3.27 1.15 9.43
C ASP A 87 1.73 1.13 9.58
N PRO A 88 1.12 2.00 10.43
CA PRO A 88 -0.32 1.95 10.66
C PRO A 88 -1.13 2.43 9.45
N THR A 89 -2.03 1.58 8.99
CA THR A 89 -2.91 1.87 7.86
C THR A 89 -4.36 1.97 8.31
N ILE A 90 -5.00 3.12 8.09
CA ILE A 90 -6.43 3.31 8.30
C ILE A 90 -7.20 2.78 7.08
N ILE A 91 -8.09 1.84 7.31
CA ILE A 91 -8.94 1.23 6.28
C ILE A 91 -10.37 1.69 6.48
N ALA A 92 -10.94 2.35 5.47
CA ALA A 92 -12.37 2.64 5.45
C ALA A 92 -13.17 1.36 5.20
N GLY A 93 -14.27 1.18 5.94
CA GLY A 93 -15.16 0.06 5.75
C GLY A 93 -15.74 0.02 4.33
N GLY A 94 -15.87 -1.18 3.77
CA GLY A 94 -16.50 -1.44 2.47
C GLY A 94 -17.90 -2.03 2.60
N GLY A 95 -18.62 -2.13 1.48
CA GLY A 95 -19.97 -2.70 1.44
C GLY A 95 -20.92 -2.06 2.46
N ASP A 96 -21.52 -2.86 3.34
CA ASP A 96 -22.47 -2.39 4.37
C ASP A 96 -21.81 -1.55 5.48
N GLU A 97 -20.49 -1.65 5.63
CA GLU A 97 -19.68 -0.92 6.62
C GLU A 97 -19.27 0.48 6.12
N ALA A 98 -19.48 0.79 4.83
CA ALA A 98 -19.09 2.04 4.22
C ALA A 98 -19.65 3.26 4.97
N GLY A 99 -18.75 4.17 5.36
CA GLY A 99 -19.05 5.39 6.13
C GLY A 99 -19.44 5.16 7.60
N LYS A 100 -19.41 3.91 8.09
CA LYS A 100 -19.85 3.54 9.45
C LYS A 100 -18.77 2.88 10.28
N LYS A 101 -17.78 2.26 9.64
CA LYS A 101 -16.72 1.52 10.30
C LYS A 101 -15.37 1.78 9.67
N TRP A 102 -14.33 1.74 10.49
CA TRP A 102 -12.95 1.86 10.10
C TRP A 102 -12.10 0.86 10.86
N TYR A 103 -10.99 0.47 10.26
CA TYR A 103 -9.98 -0.38 10.87
C TYR A 103 -8.64 0.35 10.87
N ILE A 104 -7.80 0.00 11.83
CA ILE A 104 -6.36 0.25 11.73
C ILE A 104 -5.69 -1.11 11.78
N ILE A 105 -4.80 -1.34 10.82
CA ILE A 105 -3.90 -2.49 10.84
C ILE A 105 -2.46 -1.99 10.86
N GLY A 106 -1.53 -2.82 11.36
CA GLY A 106 -0.13 -2.43 11.43
C GLY A 106 0.80 -3.60 11.70
N THR A 107 2.09 -3.36 11.48
CA THR A 107 3.19 -4.29 11.73
C THR A 107 3.39 -4.47 13.24
N ASP A 108 3.47 -5.72 13.72
CA ASP A 108 3.92 -6.01 15.08
C ASP A 108 5.45 -6.00 15.16
N LEU A 109 6.01 -4.85 15.52
CA LEU A 109 7.45 -4.65 15.63
C LEU A 109 7.82 -3.49 16.56
N ASP A 110 8.42 -3.84 17.69
CA ASP A 110 9.30 -2.97 18.48
C ASP A 110 10.76 -3.30 18.18
N ILE A 111 11.38 -2.51 17.30
CA ILE A 111 12.77 -2.74 16.89
C ILE A 111 13.77 -2.55 18.05
N SER A 112 13.41 -1.83 19.12
CA SER A 112 14.28 -1.63 20.29
C SER A 112 14.47 -2.90 21.12
N LYS A 113 13.55 -3.87 20.99
CA LYS A 113 13.57 -5.16 21.69
C LYS A 113 14.14 -6.30 20.86
N THR A 114 14.57 -6.03 19.63
CA THR A 114 15.11 -7.04 18.71
C THR A 114 16.22 -6.44 17.84
N THR A 115 16.65 -7.16 16.81
CA THR A 115 17.57 -6.65 15.79
C THR A 115 16.90 -6.73 14.42
N TRP A 116 17.37 -5.93 13.45
CA TRP A 116 16.83 -5.99 12.08
C TRP A 116 16.96 -7.37 11.44
N ASP A 117 18.03 -8.12 11.72
CA ASP A 117 18.17 -9.50 11.22
C ASP A 117 17.13 -10.42 11.89
N ALA A 118 17.05 -10.42 13.22
CA ALA A 118 16.09 -11.26 13.94
C ALA A 118 14.63 -10.93 13.59
N ALA A 119 14.28 -9.65 13.44
CA ALA A 119 12.95 -9.19 13.06
C ALA A 119 12.52 -9.65 11.65
N GLN A 120 13.48 -9.94 10.77
CA GLN A 120 13.21 -10.47 9.45
C GLN A 120 13.28 -12.00 9.37
N ARG A 121 14.04 -12.64 10.26
CA ARG A 121 14.21 -14.10 10.25
C ARG A 121 13.12 -14.79 11.04
N THR A 122 12.83 -14.30 12.23
CA THR A 122 11.90 -14.91 13.19
C THR A 122 11.00 -13.84 13.80
N GLY A 123 10.58 -12.89 12.98
CA GLY A 123 9.68 -11.81 13.36
C GLY A 123 8.25 -12.27 13.56
N SER A 124 7.38 -11.31 13.89
CA SER A 124 5.95 -11.58 13.98
C SER A 124 5.40 -12.03 12.63
N ARG A 125 4.51 -13.02 12.67
CA ARG A 125 3.73 -13.49 11.51
C ARG A 125 2.29 -12.98 11.54
N GLY A 126 2.00 -12.08 12.47
CA GLY A 126 0.70 -11.49 12.65
C GLY A 126 0.68 -10.00 12.34
N ILE A 127 -0.53 -9.52 12.10
CA ILE A 127 -0.83 -8.09 11.97
C ILE A 127 -1.65 -7.64 13.15
N PHE A 128 -1.39 -6.42 13.62
CA PHE A 128 -2.30 -5.78 14.53
C PHE A 128 -3.59 -5.38 13.84
N VAL A 129 -4.70 -5.39 14.57
CA VAL A 129 -6.02 -4.91 14.13
C VAL A 129 -6.71 -4.17 15.28
N TRP A 130 -7.22 -2.97 14.99
CA TRP A 130 -8.19 -2.23 15.80
C TRP A 130 -9.37 -1.81 14.94
N GLU A 131 -10.51 -1.52 15.57
CA GLU A 131 -11.70 -1.05 14.88
C GLU A 131 -12.34 0.17 15.56
N SER A 132 -13.00 0.99 14.76
CA SER A 132 -13.70 2.21 15.18
C SER A 132 -14.99 2.40 14.37
N THR A 133 -15.96 3.09 14.97
CA THR A 133 -17.20 3.53 14.29
C THR A 133 -17.34 5.06 14.23
N ASP A 134 -16.32 5.79 14.69
CA ASP A 134 -16.33 7.25 14.78
C ASP A 134 -14.97 7.90 14.46
N LEU A 135 -13.92 7.12 14.16
CA LEU A 135 -12.50 7.51 13.99
C LEU A 135 -11.81 8.06 15.25
N VAL A 136 -12.52 8.14 16.36
CA VAL A 136 -12.04 8.70 17.63
C VAL A 136 -11.77 7.59 18.63
N THR A 137 -12.76 6.73 18.85
CA THR A 137 -12.69 5.62 19.79
C THR A 137 -12.23 4.38 19.05
N TRP A 138 -11.05 3.89 19.41
CA TRP A 138 -10.45 2.68 18.85
C TRP A 138 -10.46 1.56 19.87
N THR A 139 -10.97 0.40 19.48
CA THR A 139 -11.16 -0.75 20.37
C THR A 139 -10.79 -2.05 19.66
N GLY A 140 -10.86 -3.16 20.40
CA GLY A 140 -10.76 -4.48 19.81
C GLY A 140 -9.36 -4.84 19.32
N GLU A 141 -8.32 -4.44 20.06
CA GLU A 141 -6.93 -4.83 19.79
C GLU A 141 -6.83 -6.34 19.59
N ARG A 142 -6.29 -6.75 18.45
CA ARG A 142 -6.01 -8.14 18.10
C ARG A 142 -4.66 -8.21 17.39
N LEU A 143 -3.92 -9.29 17.63
CA LEU A 143 -2.77 -9.70 16.82
C LEU A 143 -3.16 -10.97 16.07
N VAL A 144 -3.43 -10.85 14.78
CA VAL A 144 -3.97 -11.95 13.95
C VAL A 144 -2.84 -12.54 13.13
N GLU A 145 -2.51 -13.81 13.34
CA GLU A 145 -1.53 -14.55 12.52
C GLU A 145 -2.10 -14.76 11.11
N VAL A 146 -1.36 -14.33 10.09
CA VAL A 146 -1.79 -14.37 8.67
C VAL A 146 -0.84 -15.15 7.76
N GLU A 147 0.31 -15.57 8.28
CA GLU A 147 1.27 -16.41 7.55
C GLU A 147 1.72 -17.62 8.38
N ASP A 148 2.13 -18.67 7.66
CA ASP A 148 2.56 -19.92 8.27
C ASP A 148 3.99 -19.88 8.82
N ALA A 149 4.40 -20.99 9.44
CA ALA A 149 5.68 -21.07 10.13
C ALA A 149 6.93 -20.95 9.26
N THR A 150 6.81 -20.99 7.94
CA THR A 150 7.92 -20.77 7.01
C THR A 150 8.21 -19.30 6.75
N ALA A 151 7.28 -18.40 7.10
CA ALA A 151 7.47 -16.96 6.94
C ALA A 151 8.46 -16.41 7.97
N GLY A 152 9.34 -15.53 7.51
CA GLY A 152 10.30 -14.83 8.36
C GLY A 152 9.70 -13.64 9.10
N MET A 153 8.72 -12.96 8.49
CA MET A 153 8.03 -11.79 9.03
C MET A 153 6.76 -11.45 8.24
N VAL A 154 5.88 -10.65 8.82
CA VAL A 154 4.74 -10.00 8.16
C VAL A 154 4.80 -8.51 8.44
N TRP A 155 5.10 -7.70 7.41
CA TRP A 155 5.36 -6.26 7.54
C TRP A 155 4.53 -5.40 6.60
N ALA A 156 4.32 -4.15 7.01
CA ALA A 156 3.60 -3.09 6.31
C ALA A 156 2.24 -3.54 5.73
N PRO A 157 1.31 -4.00 6.59
CA PRO A 157 0.01 -4.44 6.11
C PRO A 157 -0.86 -3.25 5.69
N GLU A 158 -1.52 -3.39 4.55
CA GLU A 158 -2.59 -2.51 4.08
C GLU A 158 -3.72 -3.35 3.49
N ALA A 159 -4.91 -2.75 3.34
CA ALA A 159 -6.07 -3.42 2.78
C ALA A 159 -6.87 -2.51 1.85
N ILE A 160 -7.43 -3.11 0.82
CA ILE A 160 -8.37 -2.44 -0.08
C ILE A 160 -9.66 -3.25 -0.17
N TRP A 161 -10.81 -2.57 -0.20
CA TRP A 161 -12.09 -3.22 -0.44
C TRP A 161 -12.21 -3.63 -1.92
N ASP A 162 -12.33 -4.93 -2.16
CA ASP A 162 -12.69 -5.48 -3.46
C ASP A 162 -14.21 -5.67 -3.53
N ALA A 163 -14.86 -4.83 -4.34
CA ALA A 163 -16.31 -4.86 -4.51
C ALA A 163 -16.82 -6.09 -5.29
N GLU A 164 -16.00 -6.70 -6.14
CA GLU A 164 -16.35 -7.93 -6.87
C GLU A 164 -16.32 -9.13 -5.94
N ALA A 165 -15.30 -9.22 -5.07
CA ALA A 165 -15.19 -10.27 -4.07
C ALA A 165 -16.12 -10.03 -2.85
N GLY A 166 -16.53 -8.79 -2.60
CA GLY A 166 -17.26 -8.39 -1.40
C GLY A 166 -16.45 -8.57 -0.12
N LYS A 167 -15.13 -8.37 -0.19
CA LYS A 167 -14.15 -8.62 0.87
C LYS A 167 -13.01 -7.60 0.81
N TYR A 168 -12.26 -7.49 1.89
CA TYR A 168 -10.99 -6.75 1.91
C TYR A 168 -9.87 -7.65 1.39
N LEU A 169 -9.17 -7.20 0.36
CA LEU A 169 -7.88 -7.76 -0.02
C LEU A 169 -6.82 -7.15 0.89
N VAL A 170 -6.33 -7.91 1.86
CA VAL A 170 -5.25 -7.48 2.76
C VAL A 170 -3.94 -7.98 2.20
N HIS A 171 -2.92 -7.13 2.18
CA HIS A 171 -1.59 -7.47 1.67
C HIS A 171 -0.47 -7.02 2.61
N TRP A 172 0.66 -7.70 2.55
CA TRP A 172 1.83 -7.46 3.39
C TRP A 172 3.10 -7.96 2.73
N SER A 173 4.25 -7.53 3.25
CA SER A 173 5.58 -7.98 2.82
C SER A 173 6.03 -9.19 3.62
N SER A 174 6.57 -10.21 2.95
CA SER A 174 7.12 -11.39 3.62
C SER A 174 8.21 -12.08 2.81
N LYS A 175 9.05 -12.87 3.49
CA LYS A 175 9.99 -13.82 2.88
C LYS A 175 9.90 -15.16 3.58
N PHE A 176 10.30 -16.21 2.88
CA PHE A 176 10.06 -17.59 3.30
C PHE A 176 11.34 -18.42 3.34
N TYR A 177 11.40 -19.34 4.29
CA TYR A 177 12.42 -20.38 4.42
C TYR A 177 11.91 -21.73 3.95
N ALA A 178 12.82 -22.67 3.68
CA ALA A 178 12.42 -24.04 3.39
C ALA A 178 11.69 -24.64 4.59
N THR A 179 10.65 -25.45 4.36
CA THR A 179 9.90 -26.14 5.44
C THR A 179 10.79 -26.98 6.36
N SER A 180 11.94 -27.46 5.86
CA SER A 180 12.93 -28.19 6.66
C SER A 180 13.84 -27.32 7.52
N ASP A 181 13.94 -26.02 7.23
CA ASP A 181 14.75 -25.04 7.99
C ASP A 181 13.88 -24.36 9.06
N THR A 182 13.41 -25.13 10.03
CA THR A 182 12.53 -24.61 11.10
C THR A 182 13.21 -23.60 12.03
N ALA A 183 14.53 -23.45 11.93
CA ALA A 183 15.32 -22.46 12.68
C ALA A 183 15.57 -21.16 11.90
N HIS A 184 15.15 -21.08 10.63
CA HIS A 184 15.38 -19.93 9.74
C HIS A 184 16.85 -19.51 9.66
N SER A 185 17.73 -20.51 9.71
CA SER A 185 19.20 -20.34 9.75
C SER A 185 19.83 -20.23 8.37
N GLY A 186 19.12 -20.73 7.35
CA GLY A 186 19.54 -20.71 5.96
C GLY A 186 19.26 -19.38 5.26
N SER A 187 19.26 -19.44 3.93
CA SER A 187 18.89 -18.30 3.08
C SER A 187 17.38 -18.29 2.84
N PRO A 188 16.69 -17.17 3.08
CA PRO A 188 15.30 -17.02 2.68
C PRO A 188 15.18 -16.81 1.17
N SER A 189 13.94 -16.87 0.68
CA SER A 189 13.54 -16.28 -0.61
C SER A 189 13.71 -14.75 -0.61
N ALA A 190 13.58 -14.14 -1.80
CA ALA A 190 13.39 -12.69 -1.91
C ALA A 190 12.10 -12.26 -1.20
N ILE A 191 12.08 -11.03 -0.68
CA ILE A 191 10.85 -10.46 -0.10
C ILE A 191 9.85 -10.21 -1.22
N LYS A 192 8.61 -10.62 -0.99
CA LYS A 192 7.50 -10.51 -1.93
C LYS A 192 6.26 -9.97 -1.22
N ILE A 193 5.30 -9.49 -2.00
CA ILE A 193 4.00 -9.09 -1.46
C ILE A 193 3.06 -10.29 -1.48
N ARG A 194 2.51 -10.57 -0.30
CA ARG A 194 1.52 -11.61 -0.04
C ARG A 194 0.15 -10.96 0.13
N SER A 195 -0.91 -11.72 -0.08
CA SER A 195 -2.26 -11.24 0.15
C SER A 195 -3.22 -12.35 0.60
N ALA A 196 -4.23 -11.97 1.38
CA ALA A 196 -5.37 -12.82 1.71
C ALA A 196 -6.65 -11.99 1.78
N TYR A 197 -7.78 -12.61 1.45
CA TYR A 197 -9.08 -11.99 1.65
C TYR A 197 -9.56 -12.16 3.09
N THR A 198 -10.27 -11.15 3.60
CA THR A 198 -11.05 -11.21 4.83
C THR A 198 -12.32 -10.39 4.68
N SER A 199 -13.39 -10.76 5.40
CA SER A 199 -14.59 -9.94 5.52
C SER A 199 -14.64 -9.16 6.83
N ASP A 200 -13.80 -9.48 7.81
CA ASP A 200 -13.98 -9.02 9.20
C ASP A 200 -12.69 -8.68 9.95
N PHE A 201 -11.51 -8.86 9.33
CA PHE A 201 -10.20 -8.72 9.94
C PHE A 201 -10.01 -9.61 11.19
N LYS A 202 -10.67 -10.77 11.22
CA LYS A 202 -10.49 -11.81 12.25
C LYS A 202 -10.17 -13.15 11.60
N THR A 203 -10.89 -13.48 10.54
CA THR A 203 -10.66 -14.71 9.77
C THR A 203 -10.14 -14.35 8.40
N PHE A 204 -9.00 -14.93 8.05
CA PHE A 204 -8.36 -14.74 6.75
C PHE A 204 -8.44 -16.02 5.94
N GLU A 205 -8.63 -15.87 4.63
CA GLU A 205 -8.40 -16.95 3.69
C GLU A 205 -6.91 -17.31 3.64
N ALA A 206 -6.60 -18.45 3.01
CA ALA A 206 -5.20 -18.85 2.84
C ALA A 206 -4.43 -17.79 2.02
N PRO A 207 -3.23 -17.37 2.47
CA PRO A 207 -2.47 -16.35 1.78
C PRO A 207 -1.90 -16.86 0.45
N ALA A 208 -1.81 -15.96 -0.53
CA ALA A 208 -1.24 -16.20 -1.84
C ALA A 208 -0.20 -15.13 -2.22
N ASP A 209 0.65 -15.44 -3.19
CA ASP A 209 1.54 -14.44 -3.80
C ASP A 209 0.71 -13.40 -4.56
N TYR A 210 0.98 -12.11 -4.32
CA TYR A 210 0.36 -10.99 -5.03
C TYR A 210 1.37 -10.29 -5.97
N VAL A 211 2.56 -9.96 -5.48
CA VAL A 211 3.69 -9.47 -6.30
C VAL A 211 4.95 -10.22 -5.94
N ASP A 212 5.52 -10.91 -6.92
CA ASP A 212 6.82 -11.58 -6.81
C ASP A 212 7.73 -11.17 -7.98
N TYR A 213 8.76 -10.37 -7.69
CA TYR A 213 9.78 -9.95 -8.65
C TYR A 213 11.13 -10.63 -8.39
N SER A 214 11.11 -11.83 -7.83
CA SER A 214 12.30 -12.64 -7.61
C SER A 214 13.21 -12.68 -8.87
N PRO A 215 14.53 -12.48 -8.70
CA PRO A 215 15.26 -12.46 -7.43
C PRO A 215 15.25 -11.11 -6.69
N SER A 216 14.59 -10.07 -7.20
CA SER A 216 14.49 -8.78 -6.52
C SER A 216 13.50 -8.83 -5.37
N SER A 217 13.86 -8.22 -4.24
CA SER A 217 12.96 -8.06 -3.09
C SER A 217 12.12 -6.79 -3.23
N VAL A 218 10.85 -6.90 -2.89
CA VAL A 218 9.89 -5.78 -2.82
C VAL A 218 9.17 -5.76 -1.49
N ILE A 219 8.86 -4.55 -1.00
CA ILE A 219 8.10 -4.28 0.21
C ILE A 219 7.13 -3.11 -0.02
N ASP A 220 6.33 -2.79 1.01
CA ASP A 220 5.51 -1.59 1.12
C ASP A 220 4.66 -1.32 -0.14
N LEU A 221 3.72 -2.23 -0.41
CA LEU A 221 2.71 -1.99 -1.44
C LEU A 221 1.63 -1.05 -0.88
N THR A 222 1.20 -0.07 -1.68
CA THR A 222 -0.05 0.69 -1.46
C THR A 222 -0.81 0.85 -2.76
N PHE A 223 -2.13 1.03 -2.68
CA PHE A 223 -3.01 1.27 -3.83
C PHE A 223 -3.64 2.65 -3.81
N LEU A 224 -3.80 3.24 -4.99
CA LEU A 224 -4.66 4.39 -5.24
C LEU A 224 -5.75 4.01 -6.25
N PRO A 225 -7.02 3.84 -5.82
CA PRO A 225 -8.12 3.58 -6.74
C PRO A 225 -8.32 4.77 -7.69
N LEU A 226 -8.35 4.48 -8.99
CA LEU A 226 -8.51 5.44 -10.07
C LEU A 226 -9.97 5.56 -10.54
N GLY A 227 -10.82 4.61 -10.13
CA GLY A 227 -12.21 4.50 -10.57
C GLY A 227 -12.37 3.52 -11.74
N ASN A 228 -13.59 3.05 -12.01
CA ASN A 228 -13.90 2.11 -13.09
C ASN A 228 -13.01 0.85 -13.10
N ASN A 229 -12.75 0.27 -11.92
CA ASN A 229 -11.86 -0.89 -11.73
C ASN A 229 -10.40 -0.67 -12.19
N ALA A 230 -9.96 0.60 -12.26
CA ALA A 230 -8.58 0.96 -12.48
C ALA A 230 -7.90 1.38 -11.16
N TYR A 231 -6.59 1.12 -11.08
CA TYR A 231 -5.77 1.33 -9.89
C TYR A 231 -4.38 1.78 -10.30
N ALA A 232 -3.79 2.69 -9.52
CA ALA A 232 -2.36 2.81 -9.42
C ALA A 232 -1.89 2.01 -8.20
N ARG A 233 -0.70 1.43 -8.28
CA ARG A 233 -0.01 0.88 -7.12
C ARG A 233 1.39 1.46 -7.03
N PHE A 234 1.90 1.51 -5.81
CA PHE A 234 3.24 1.98 -5.50
C PHE A 234 3.93 0.91 -4.69
N ILE A 235 5.17 0.61 -5.05
CA ILE A 235 5.91 -0.50 -4.45
C ILE A 235 7.34 -0.03 -4.19
N LYS A 236 7.86 -0.36 -3.01
CA LYS A 236 9.28 -0.22 -2.70
C LYS A 236 10.04 -1.43 -3.27
N ASN A 237 10.91 -1.18 -4.23
CA ASN A 237 11.98 -2.11 -4.59
C ASN A 237 13.08 -2.03 -3.53
N GLU A 238 13.15 -3.06 -2.68
CA GLU A 238 14.12 -3.13 -1.59
C GLU A 238 15.53 -3.39 -2.09
N THR A 239 15.68 -4.22 -3.13
CA THR A 239 16.99 -4.53 -3.72
C THR A 239 17.65 -3.31 -4.37
N ALA A 240 16.87 -2.48 -5.05
CA ALA A 240 17.35 -1.28 -5.75
C ALA A 240 17.07 0.03 -4.98
N THR A 241 16.56 -0.08 -3.75
CA THR A 241 16.28 1.02 -2.82
C THR A 241 15.48 2.18 -3.42
N ASN A 242 14.43 1.90 -4.19
CA ASN A 242 13.58 2.94 -4.81
C ASN A 242 12.09 2.59 -4.79
N VAL A 243 11.24 3.61 -4.94
CA VAL A 243 9.80 3.44 -5.14
C VAL A 243 9.45 3.69 -6.60
N PHE A 244 8.55 2.87 -7.14
CA PHE A 244 8.00 3.01 -8.48
C PHE A 244 6.48 2.85 -8.46
N THR A 245 5.84 3.21 -9.58
CA THR A 245 4.39 3.07 -9.76
C THR A 245 4.05 2.18 -10.95
N GLU A 246 2.94 1.47 -10.83
CA GLU A 246 2.33 0.72 -11.92
C GLU A 246 0.84 0.99 -11.97
N ILE A 247 0.26 0.86 -13.15
CA ILE A 247 -1.15 1.12 -13.43
C ILE A 247 -1.79 -0.16 -13.94
N SER A 248 -2.99 -0.43 -13.45
CA SER A 248 -3.91 -1.44 -13.98
C SER A 248 -5.24 -0.77 -14.33
N THR A 249 -5.84 -1.15 -15.45
CA THR A 249 -7.17 -0.69 -15.88
C THR A 249 -8.21 -1.82 -15.93
N ASP A 250 -7.82 -3.01 -15.49
CA ASP A 250 -8.59 -4.26 -15.57
C ASP A 250 -8.60 -5.00 -14.21
N GLY A 251 -8.47 -4.28 -13.10
CA GLY A 251 -8.67 -4.79 -11.75
C GLY A 251 -7.43 -4.97 -10.90
N LEU A 252 -7.63 -5.34 -9.63
CA LEU A 252 -6.56 -5.61 -8.66
C LEU A 252 -5.64 -6.75 -9.10
N PHE A 253 -6.16 -7.73 -9.84
CA PHE A 253 -5.41 -8.86 -10.40
C PHE A 253 -5.22 -8.75 -11.93
N GLY A 254 -5.42 -7.55 -12.47
CA GLY A 254 -5.28 -7.23 -13.88
C GLY A 254 -3.83 -7.11 -14.34
N THR A 255 -3.66 -6.60 -15.56
CA THR A 255 -2.36 -6.35 -16.16
C THR A 255 -1.75 -5.06 -15.61
N TRP A 256 -0.66 -5.18 -14.86
CA TRP A 256 0.07 -4.05 -14.33
C TRP A 256 1.15 -3.57 -15.30
N THR A 257 1.11 -2.28 -15.63
CA THR A 257 2.07 -1.63 -16.52
C THR A 257 2.79 -0.51 -15.80
N ARG A 258 4.12 -0.44 -15.93
CA ARG A 258 4.95 0.64 -15.39
C ARG A 258 5.03 1.80 -16.39
N PRO A 259 4.40 2.97 -16.13
CA PRO A 259 4.52 4.12 -17.02
C PRO A 259 5.99 4.56 -17.13
N GLY A 260 6.44 4.91 -18.33
CA GLY A 260 7.86 5.21 -18.59
C GLY A 260 8.78 3.98 -18.71
N GLY A 261 8.24 2.76 -18.58
CA GLY A 261 8.96 1.50 -18.79
C GLY A 261 9.61 0.92 -17.54
N ALA A 262 10.23 -0.26 -17.68
CA ALA A 262 10.69 -1.10 -16.56
C ALA A 262 11.69 -0.43 -15.59
N SER A 263 12.39 0.64 -16.01
CA SER A 263 13.37 1.37 -15.19
C SER A 263 12.81 2.66 -14.56
N ALA A 264 11.58 3.06 -14.85
CA ALA A 264 11.03 4.34 -14.43
C ALA A 264 10.68 4.36 -12.95
N ILE A 265 11.43 5.09 -12.13
CA ILE A 265 11.19 5.21 -10.69
C ILE A 265 10.56 6.56 -10.36
N ILE A 266 9.93 6.66 -9.20
CA ILE A 266 9.52 7.94 -8.62
C ILE A 266 10.71 8.56 -7.89
N GLN A 267 11.32 7.80 -6.97
CA GLN A 267 12.39 8.31 -6.13
C GLN A 267 13.30 7.21 -5.58
N GLN A 268 14.58 7.55 -5.42
CA GLN A 268 15.61 6.71 -4.77
C GLN A 268 15.69 6.96 -3.27
N ASN A 269 16.17 5.96 -2.51
CA ASN A 269 16.43 6.02 -1.07
C ASN A 269 15.22 6.42 -0.23
N VAL A 270 14.05 5.91 -0.61
CA VAL A 270 12.78 6.08 0.10
C VAL A 270 12.05 4.76 0.26
N GLU A 271 11.06 4.68 1.14
CA GLU A 271 10.18 3.53 1.39
C GLU A 271 8.76 4.00 1.74
N GLY A 272 7.90 3.05 2.13
CA GLY A 272 6.60 3.33 2.70
C GLY A 272 5.70 4.27 1.89
N PRO A 273 5.43 4.01 0.60
CA PRO A 273 4.51 4.85 -0.14
C PRO A 273 3.13 4.91 0.52
N ALA A 274 2.56 6.10 0.63
CA ALA A 274 1.17 6.29 1.06
C ALA A 274 0.47 7.29 0.12
N ALA A 275 -0.49 6.79 -0.66
CA ALA A 275 -1.16 7.57 -1.71
C ALA A 275 -2.57 7.99 -1.31
N TYR A 276 -2.96 9.23 -1.63
CA TYR A 276 -4.31 9.74 -1.39
C TYR A 276 -4.68 10.86 -2.37
N TRP A 277 -5.98 11.05 -2.57
CA TRP A 277 -6.50 12.04 -3.51
C TRP A 277 -6.63 13.44 -2.88
N ASP A 278 -6.44 14.48 -3.70
CA ASP A 278 -6.86 15.83 -3.37
C ASP A 278 -8.40 15.89 -3.32
N ASN A 279 -8.94 16.51 -2.27
CA ASN A 279 -10.39 16.63 -2.08
C ASN A 279 -11.01 17.72 -2.96
N GLN A 280 -10.21 18.68 -3.44
CA GLN A 280 -10.66 19.92 -4.07
C GLN A 280 -10.35 20.00 -5.56
N VAL A 281 -9.32 19.29 -6.04
CA VAL A 281 -8.86 19.34 -7.44
C VAL A 281 -9.01 17.97 -8.11
N ASP A 282 -9.86 17.90 -9.14
CA ASP A 282 -10.06 16.70 -9.96
C ASP A 282 -8.72 16.16 -10.50
N GLY A 283 -8.52 14.84 -10.36
CA GLY A 283 -7.34 14.15 -10.89
C GLY A 283 -6.02 14.43 -10.18
N LYS A 284 -6.00 15.29 -9.16
CA LYS A 284 -4.80 15.58 -8.38
C LYS A 284 -4.65 14.61 -7.21
N ALA A 285 -3.48 14.01 -7.07
CA ALA A 285 -3.16 13.07 -6.00
C ALA A 285 -1.84 13.43 -5.32
N TYR A 286 -1.70 12.95 -4.09
CA TYR A 286 -0.49 13.05 -3.29
C TYR A 286 0.03 11.66 -2.97
N LEU A 287 1.35 11.58 -2.81
CA LEU A 287 2.09 10.39 -2.43
C LEU A 287 3.13 10.78 -1.39
N LEU A 288 3.04 10.22 -0.19
CA LEU A 288 4.10 10.36 0.81
C LEU A 288 5.15 9.28 0.57
N LEU A 289 6.43 9.64 0.67
CA LEU A 289 7.56 8.72 0.59
C LEU A 289 8.45 8.90 1.82
N ASP A 290 8.65 7.83 2.58
CA ASP A 290 9.42 7.84 3.83
C ASP A 290 10.91 7.82 3.49
N PHE A 291 11.60 8.93 3.76
CA PHE A 291 13.07 8.98 3.68
C PHE A 291 13.63 8.29 4.91
N PHE A 292 13.74 6.96 4.83
CA PHE A 292 14.01 6.12 5.99
C PHE A 292 15.33 6.39 6.73
N GLY A 293 16.31 6.99 6.05
CA GLY A 293 17.58 7.47 6.61
C GLY A 293 17.63 8.98 6.91
N GLY A 294 16.52 9.70 6.79
CA GLY A 294 16.41 11.15 6.99
C GLY A 294 15.19 11.54 7.85
N ASP A 295 14.63 12.72 7.58
CA ASP A 295 13.62 13.41 8.42
C ASP A 295 12.17 12.84 8.28
N GLY A 296 12.02 11.61 7.77
CA GLY A 296 10.73 10.93 7.59
C GLY A 296 10.03 11.24 6.27
N TYR A 297 8.70 11.33 6.29
CA TYR A 297 7.87 11.52 5.11
C TYR A 297 8.11 12.85 4.40
N ALA A 298 8.21 12.80 3.07
CA ALA A 298 8.06 13.98 2.21
C ALA A 298 6.95 13.76 1.16
N PRO A 299 6.11 14.77 0.91
CA PRO A 299 5.01 14.68 -0.05
C PRO A 299 5.48 14.86 -1.49
N TYR A 300 4.87 14.09 -2.38
CA TYR A 300 4.91 14.21 -3.83
C TYR A 300 3.50 14.46 -4.35
N VAL A 301 3.38 15.04 -5.54
CA VAL A 301 2.12 15.38 -6.19
C VAL A 301 2.12 14.91 -7.64
N SER A 302 0.94 14.52 -8.11
CA SER A 302 0.65 14.23 -9.51
C SER A 302 -0.70 14.83 -9.90
N GLU A 303 -0.76 15.40 -11.11
CA GLU A 303 -2.02 15.77 -11.79
C GLU A 303 -2.35 14.80 -12.94
N ASP A 304 -1.47 13.81 -13.16
CA ASP A 304 -1.63 12.73 -14.15
C ASP A 304 -1.01 11.45 -13.58
N VAL A 305 -1.76 10.83 -12.67
CA VAL A 305 -1.34 9.59 -11.99
C VAL A 305 -1.05 8.48 -12.99
N GLN A 306 -1.79 8.43 -14.11
CA GLN A 306 -1.70 7.35 -15.09
C GLN A 306 -0.44 7.46 -15.96
N ALA A 307 0.05 8.67 -16.22
CA ALA A 307 1.37 8.87 -16.79
C ALA A 307 2.51 8.50 -15.84
N GLY A 308 2.22 8.18 -14.57
CA GLY A 308 3.20 7.85 -13.55
C GLY A 308 4.13 9.01 -13.19
N THR A 309 3.71 10.25 -13.46
CA THR A 309 4.51 11.45 -13.21
C THR A 309 4.26 11.95 -11.80
N TRP A 310 5.29 11.90 -10.94
CA TRP A 310 5.25 12.35 -9.56
C TRP A 310 6.39 13.32 -9.31
N THR A 311 6.09 14.46 -8.70
CA THR A 311 7.08 15.51 -8.40
C THR A 311 7.00 15.90 -6.94
N ALA A 312 8.13 16.30 -6.34
CA ALA A 312 8.13 16.75 -4.95
C ALA A 312 7.17 17.93 -4.77
N ALA A 313 6.31 17.85 -3.76
CA ALA A 313 5.38 18.91 -3.40
C ALA A 313 6.03 19.90 -2.41
N ASP A 314 5.38 21.04 -2.18
CA ASP A 314 5.79 21.95 -1.12
C ASP A 314 5.57 21.29 0.25
N SER A 315 6.66 20.99 0.95
CA SER A 315 6.66 20.34 2.25
C SER A 315 6.86 21.32 3.41
N SER A 316 6.83 22.62 3.18
CA SER A 316 7.12 23.64 4.21
C SER A 316 6.16 23.59 5.41
N ALA A 317 4.93 23.14 5.18
CA ALA A 317 3.89 22.99 6.20
C ALA A 317 3.67 21.52 6.64
N TRP A 318 4.45 20.57 6.10
CA TRP A 318 4.36 19.16 6.42
C TRP A 318 5.07 18.86 7.76
N PRO A 319 4.47 18.07 8.69
CA PRO A 319 5.14 17.70 9.93
C PRO A 319 6.38 16.84 9.69
N LYS A 320 7.42 17.05 10.50
CA LYS A 320 8.64 16.23 10.46
C LYS A 320 8.47 14.94 11.23
N ASP A 321 9.40 14.00 11.00
CA ASP A 321 9.59 12.77 11.77
C ASP A 321 8.45 11.74 11.67
N LEU A 322 7.41 12.03 10.88
CA LEU A 322 6.37 11.07 10.52
C LEU A 322 7.00 9.96 9.67
N ARG A 323 6.82 8.71 10.10
CA ARG A 323 7.26 7.52 9.36
C ARG A 323 6.08 6.81 8.72
N HIS A 324 6.37 5.75 7.96
CA HIS A 324 5.41 4.96 7.21
C HIS A 324 4.06 4.79 7.94
N GLY A 325 2.97 5.09 7.24
CA GLY A 325 1.61 5.19 7.72
C GLY A 325 0.68 5.60 6.59
N SER A 326 -0.50 6.14 6.90
CA SER A 326 -1.57 6.36 5.91
C SER A 326 -2.33 7.67 6.12
N VAL A 327 -3.07 8.10 5.09
CA VAL A 327 -3.94 9.29 5.13
C VAL A 327 -5.33 8.95 4.61
N LEU A 328 -6.35 9.30 5.38
CA LEU A 328 -7.77 9.12 5.09
C LEU A 328 -8.43 10.49 4.93
N ALA A 329 -9.14 10.73 3.83
CA ALA A 329 -9.99 11.91 3.69
C ALA A 329 -11.26 11.79 4.54
N VAL A 330 -11.70 12.89 5.14
CA VAL A 330 -12.82 12.92 6.10
C VAL A 330 -13.87 13.98 5.76
N ASP A 331 -15.12 13.65 6.07
CA ASP A 331 -16.24 14.60 6.01
C ASP A 331 -16.23 15.58 7.20
N GLN A 332 -17.15 16.55 7.18
CA GLN A 332 -17.25 17.56 8.23
C GLN A 332 -17.53 16.96 9.62
N ALA A 333 -18.40 15.96 9.72
CA ALA A 333 -18.77 15.38 11.00
C ALA A 333 -17.57 14.68 11.66
N ARG A 334 -16.77 13.95 10.88
CA ARG A 334 -15.54 13.30 11.35
C ARG A 334 -14.43 14.31 11.62
N TYR A 335 -14.25 15.32 10.76
CA TYR A 335 -13.25 16.37 10.97
C TYR A 335 -13.46 17.13 12.28
N ASP A 336 -14.72 17.46 12.60
CA ASP A 336 -15.09 18.15 13.85
C ASP A 336 -14.92 17.22 15.06
N ALA A 337 -15.39 15.97 14.97
CA ALA A 337 -15.25 14.99 16.05
C ALA A 337 -13.79 14.73 16.43
N LEU A 338 -12.90 14.60 15.44
CA LEU A 338 -11.46 14.50 15.66
C LEU A 338 -10.91 15.74 16.38
N GLY A 339 -11.37 16.93 15.99
CA GLY A 339 -10.94 18.18 16.61
C GLY A 339 -11.37 18.36 18.05
N SER A 340 -12.61 18.00 18.37
CA SER A 340 -13.14 18.17 19.73
C SER A 340 -12.65 17.10 20.70
N SER A 341 -12.41 15.88 20.21
CA SER A 341 -12.11 14.74 21.08
C SER A 341 -10.63 14.60 21.42
N PHE A 342 -9.76 15.20 20.61
CA PHE A 342 -8.31 15.17 20.76
C PHE A 342 -7.69 16.57 20.98
N ALA A 343 -8.51 17.53 21.42
CA ALA A 343 -8.15 18.93 21.63
C ALA A 343 -7.05 19.15 22.68
#